data_AF-A0A2N5ZXA4-F1
#
_entry.id   AF-A0A2N5ZXA4-F1
#
_cell.length_a   1.000
_cell.length_b   1.000
_cell.length_c   1.000
_cell.angle_alpha   90.00
_cell.angle_beta   90.00
_cell.angle_gamma   90.00
#
_symmetry.space_group_name_H-M   'P 1'
#
loop_
_entity.id
_entity.type
_entity.pdbx_description
1 polymer ?
#
loop_
_entity_poly.entity_id
_entity_poly.type
_entity_poly.pdbx_seq_one_letter_code
_entity_poly.pdbx_strand_id
1 'polypeptide(L)'
;MITLSIIIALTIGGLTYMHTAEQFGDTPTTEELQRYAGSEQLKNGRFVNRHGVAMSMKASTMTRAIKDMITIPDQTPDDPLPVGFNTASDYAVPDKGEFAVTWFGHSAVLLEIDGRRLLFDPSLSPRASPVPLFGKRFATETPIDLDRIPPLDAVLISHDHYDHLDHGTITAIADRTQHFFVPLGVGNHLRRWGIADEKITELDWWNESGIEGIDIISTPAQHFSGRSMLDGNRTLWTSYVIRSESATLFFSGDGGYNDHFTLIGERFGPFDFTMMECGQYGEGWREIHSMPEEAVQAHLDLRGDIMMPIHWGGFNLAPHRWKEPSERVRAAAAKHGVRIALPMIGQRFIPARALPDWTPRTIAEPRTSAADTDAASGTNPTADRAAAPADNTSPAAVMTDR
;
A
#
# COMPACT_ATOMS: atom_id res chain seq x y z
N MET A 1 19.71 44.39 -4.85
CA MET A 1 20.34 43.65 -5.97
C MET A 1 20.70 42.22 -5.56
N ILE A 2 21.47 42.00 -4.49
CA ILE A 2 21.89 40.65 -4.03
C ILE A 2 20.70 39.71 -3.78
N THR A 3 19.67 40.12 -3.05
CA THR A 3 18.48 39.28 -2.78
C THR A 3 17.74 38.87 -4.06
N LEU A 4 17.60 39.78 -5.02
CA LEU A 4 16.96 39.50 -6.30
C LEU A 4 17.78 38.51 -7.13
N SER A 5 19.11 38.68 -7.16
CA SER A 5 20.02 37.75 -7.83
C SER A 5 19.98 36.35 -7.20
N ILE A 6 19.88 36.25 -5.87
CA ILE A 6 19.73 34.97 -5.16
C ILE A 6 18.41 34.30 -5.55
N ILE A 7 17.30 35.04 -5.54
CA ILE A 7 15.99 34.49 -5.92
C ILE A 7 16.03 33.98 -7.37
N ILE A 8 16.57 34.77 -8.30
CA ILE A 8 16.71 34.36 -9.71
C ILE A 8 17.56 33.10 -9.83
N ALA A 9 18.71 33.04 -9.15
CA ALA A 9 19.58 31.88 -9.18
C ALA A 9 18.91 30.62 -8.61
N LEU A 10 18.16 30.75 -7.51
CA LEU A 10 17.39 29.65 -6.91
C LEU A 10 16.26 29.18 -7.85
N THR A 11 15.54 30.11 -8.48
CA THR A 11 14.49 29.78 -9.45
C THR A 11 15.05 29.06 -10.66
N ILE A 12 16.14 29.57 -11.26
CA ILE A 12 16.80 28.93 -12.41
C ILE A 12 17.33 27.55 -12.01
N GLY A 13 17.98 27.44 -10.85
CA GLY A 13 18.49 26.17 -10.33
C GLY A 13 17.37 25.14 -10.11
N GLY A 14 16.25 25.57 -9.51
CA GLY A 14 15.07 24.74 -9.31
C GLY A 14 14.45 24.26 -10.62
N LEU A 15 14.22 25.17 -11.58
CA LEU A 15 13.69 24.82 -12.90
C LEU A 15 14.64 23.90 -13.68
N THR A 16 15.94 24.15 -13.60
CA THR A 16 16.96 23.29 -14.23
C THR A 16 16.90 21.88 -13.63
N TYR A 17 16.87 21.77 -12.30
CA TYR A 17 16.74 20.49 -11.62
C TYR A 17 15.47 19.74 -12.00
N MET A 18 14.33 20.44 -12.04
CA MET A 18 13.06 19.84 -12.47
C MET A 18 13.09 19.32 -13.92
N HIS A 19 13.86 19.97 -14.79
CA HIS A 19 13.97 19.57 -16.19
C HIS A 19 15.00 18.45 -16.42
N THR A 20 16.07 18.41 -15.62
CA THR A 20 17.18 17.45 -15.82
C THR A 20 17.07 16.20 -14.95
N ALA A 21 16.42 16.28 -13.78
CA ALA A 21 16.29 15.14 -12.89
C ALA A 21 15.23 14.17 -13.42
N GLU A 22 15.65 12.93 -13.70
CA GLU A 22 14.84 11.94 -14.40
C GLU A 22 13.54 11.60 -13.68
N GLN A 23 13.53 11.64 -12.35
CA GLN A 23 12.38 11.28 -11.54
C GLN A 23 11.13 12.16 -11.74
N PHE A 24 11.26 13.35 -12.33
CA PHE A 24 10.10 14.16 -12.73
C PHE A 24 9.36 13.57 -13.94
N GLY A 25 10.00 12.69 -14.71
CA GLY A 25 9.42 12.10 -15.91
C GLY A 25 9.06 13.15 -16.97
N ASP A 26 8.06 12.86 -17.82
CA ASP A 26 7.60 13.78 -18.85
C ASP A 26 6.06 13.90 -18.90
N THR A 27 5.57 14.90 -19.60
CA THR A 27 4.14 15.20 -19.71
C THR A 27 3.68 15.16 -21.16
N PRO A 28 2.40 14.85 -21.44
CA PRO A 28 1.93 14.74 -22.82
C PRO A 28 2.17 16.01 -23.64
N THR A 29 2.73 15.85 -24.84
CA THR A 29 2.84 16.92 -25.83
C THR A 29 1.46 17.31 -26.39
N THR A 30 1.41 18.39 -27.18
CA THR A 30 0.15 18.84 -27.80
C THR A 30 -0.42 17.76 -28.73
N GLU A 31 0.45 17.10 -29.50
CA GLU A 31 0.10 16.00 -30.40
C GLU A 31 -0.47 14.81 -29.63
N GLU A 32 0.05 14.53 -28.44
CA GLU A 32 -0.44 13.43 -27.61
C GLU A 32 -1.76 13.75 -26.94
N LEU A 33 -1.95 14.99 -26.48
CA LEU A 33 -3.25 15.46 -26.02
C LEU A 33 -4.32 15.36 -27.12
N GLN A 34 -3.96 15.50 -28.39
CA GLN A 34 -4.88 15.24 -29.51
C GLN A 34 -5.24 13.75 -29.63
N ARG A 35 -4.29 12.83 -29.38
CA ARG A 35 -4.59 11.39 -29.31
C ARG A 35 -5.58 11.06 -28.19
N TYR A 36 -5.53 11.82 -27.11
CA TYR A 36 -6.42 11.66 -25.95
C TYR A 36 -7.74 12.45 -26.08
N ALA A 37 -7.98 13.16 -27.19
CA ALA A 37 -9.15 14.02 -27.36
C ALA A 37 -10.51 13.27 -27.33
N GLY A 38 -10.49 11.94 -27.49
CA GLY A 38 -11.66 11.09 -27.31
C GLY A 38 -12.06 10.87 -25.84
N SER A 39 -11.18 11.19 -24.88
CA SER A 39 -11.46 11.01 -23.46
C SER A 39 -12.49 12.02 -22.96
N GLU A 40 -13.52 11.51 -22.29
CA GLU A 40 -14.51 12.37 -21.63
C GLU A 40 -13.89 13.21 -20.51
N GLN A 41 -12.80 12.71 -19.92
CA GLN A 41 -12.13 13.35 -18.78
C GLN A 41 -11.12 14.41 -19.20
N LEU A 42 -10.72 14.48 -20.46
CA LEU A 42 -9.81 15.52 -20.92
C LEU A 42 -10.58 16.82 -21.23
N LYS A 43 -10.37 17.86 -20.42
CA LYS A 43 -10.95 19.20 -20.59
C LYS A 43 -9.86 20.26 -20.57
N ASN A 44 -9.77 21.08 -21.62
CA ASN A 44 -8.80 22.18 -21.73
C ASN A 44 -7.34 21.74 -21.47
N GLY A 45 -6.97 20.55 -21.96
CA GLY A 45 -5.62 19.99 -21.80
C GLY A 45 -5.30 19.44 -20.41
N ARG A 46 -6.30 19.28 -19.53
CA ARG A 46 -6.17 18.66 -18.21
C ARG A 46 -7.26 17.63 -17.97
N PHE A 47 -6.93 16.56 -17.26
CA PHE A 47 -7.89 15.56 -16.82
C PHE A 47 -8.72 16.08 -15.64
N VAL A 48 -9.99 15.66 -15.58
CA VAL A 48 -10.94 16.07 -14.54
C VAL A 48 -11.66 14.86 -13.95
N ASN A 49 -12.15 15.01 -12.72
CA ASN A 49 -13.01 14.01 -12.08
C ASN A 49 -14.43 14.03 -12.70
N ARG A 50 -15.16 12.91 -12.56
CA ARG A 50 -16.56 12.78 -13.03
C ARG A 50 -17.48 13.80 -12.37
N HIS A 51 -17.26 14.03 -11.09
CA HIS A 51 -17.97 15.00 -10.27
C HIS A 51 -17.07 16.20 -9.98
N GLY A 52 -17.65 17.34 -9.65
CA GLY A 52 -16.88 18.51 -9.22
C GLY A 52 -16.18 18.23 -7.89
N VAL A 53 -14.89 17.91 -7.95
CA VAL A 53 -14.02 17.73 -6.79
C VAL A 53 -13.31 19.04 -6.49
N ALA A 54 -13.38 19.49 -5.23
CA ALA A 54 -12.69 20.67 -4.76
C ALA A 54 -11.19 20.36 -4.59
N MET A 55 -10.44 20.45 -5.69
CA MET A 55 -9.00 20.21 -5.71
C MET A 55 -8.17 21.22 -4.89
N SER A 56 -8.74 22.38 -4.56
CA SER A 56 -8.06 23.39 -3.76
C SER A 56 -8.43 23.28 -2.28
N MET A 57 -7.46 22.86 -1.45
CA MET A 57 -7.62 22.97 -0.01
C MET A 57 -7.68 24.43 0.43
N LYS A 58 -8.63 24.77 1.32
CA LYS A 58 -8.66 26.08 1.97
C LYS A 58 -7.36 26.30 2.75
N ALA A 59 -6.85 27.53 2.75
CA ALA A 59 -5.61 27.88 3.47
C ALA A 59 -5.67 27.49 4.96
N SER A 60 -6.83 27.64 5.62
CA SER A 60 -7.02 27.21 7.01
C SER A 60 -6.89 25.69 7.19
N THR A 61 -7.36 24.90 6.22
CA THR A 61 -7.22 23.44 6.22
C THR A 61 -5.76 23.04 6.01
N MET A 62 -5.03 23.72 5.12
CA MET A 62 -3.60 23.49 4.91
C MET A 62 -2.78 23.83 6.15
N THR A 63 -3.02 24.98 6.80
CA THR A 63 -2.35 25.36 8.06
C THR A 63 -2.63 24.34 9.17
N ARG A 64 -3.86 23.82 9.24
CA ARG A 64 -4.22 22.75 10.17
C ARG A 64 -3.45 21.47 9.86
N ALA A 65 -3.43 21.03 8.61
CA ALA A 65 -2.69 19.82 8.20
C ALA A 65 -1.20 19.91 8.53
N ILE A 66 -0.56 21.06 8.27
CA ILE A 66 0.85 21.30 8.65
C ILE A 66 1.04 21.22 10.15
N LYS A 67 0.16 21.85 10.93
CA LYS A 67 0.20 21.78 12.39
C LYS A 67 0.06 20.33 12.86
N ASP A 68 -0.92 19.61 12.33
CA ASP A 68 -1.22 18.23 12.72
C ASP A 68 -0.06 17.30 12.37
N MET A 69 0.60 17.50 11.22
CA MET A 69 1.80 16.75 10.82
C MET A 69 2.99 16.97 11.76
N ILE A 70 2.99 18.05 12.55
CA ILE A 70 3.99 18.30 13.60
C ILE A 70 3.51 17.78 14.96
N THR A 71 2.22 17.90 15.27
CA THR A 71 1.69 17.66 16.62
C THR A 71 1.15 16.25 16.85
N ILE A 72 0.76 15.52 15.82
CA ILE A 72 0.29 14.14 15.97
C ILE A 72 1.48 13.25 16.33
N PRO A 73 1.45 12.52 17.46
CA PRO A 73 2.50 11.58 17.83
C PRO A 73 2.39 10.29 17.02
N ASP A 74 3.42 9.43 17.04
CA ASP A 74 3.37 8.06 16.48
C ASP A 74 3.00 8.01 14.98
N GLN A 75 3.59 8.93 14.19
CA GLN A 75 3.41 8.97 12.72
C GLN A 75 4.40 8.08 11.95
N THR A 76 5.43 7.55 12.62
CA THR A 76 6.41 6.63 12.05
C THR A 76 6.71 5.53 13.07
N PRO A 77 6.99 4.29 12.65
CA PRO A 77 7.42 3.23 13.57
C PRO A 77 8.70 3.62 14.33
N ASP A 78 8.76 3.30 15.62
CA ASP A 78 9.97 3.48 16.45
C ASP A 78 11.06 2.45 16.09
N ASP A 79 10.64 1.20 15.83
CA ASP A 79 11.50 0.09 15.44
C ASP A 79 11.28 -0.28 13.97
N PRO A 80 12.28 -0.86 13.28
CA PRO A 80 12.10 -1.43 11.95
C PRO A 80 10.94 -2.45 11.94
N LEU A 81 10.05 -2.34 10.95
CA LEU A 81 8.91 -3.23 10.81
C LEU A 81 9.35 -4.66 10.44
N PRO A 82 8.70 -5.69 11.00
CA PRO A 82 8.96 -7.07 10.59
C PRO A 82 8.55 -7.28 9.14
N VAL A 83 9.28 -8.14 8.45
CA VAL A 83 9.04 -8.44 7.04
C VAL A 83 8.93 -9.94 6.79
N GLY A 84 8.07 -10.31 5.84
CA GLY A 84 7.83 -11.67 5.40
C GLY A 84 8.42 -11.99 4.02
N PHE A 85 9.50 -11.32 3.61
CA PHE A 85 10.01 -11.45 2.23
C PHE A 85 10.35 -12.90 1.85
N ASN A 86 9.65 -13.34 0.82
CA ASN A 86 9.85 -14.63 0.15
C ASN A 86 11.23 -14.75 -0.50
N THR A 87 11.82 -15.93 -0.41
CA THR A 87 12.92 -16.38 -1.26
C THR A 87 12.43 -16.69 -2.67
N ALA A 88 13.33 -16.76 -3.65
CA ALA A 88 12.96 -17.12 -5.02
C ALA A 88 12.27 -18.49 -5.11
N SER A 89 12.57 -19.40 -4.19
CA SER A 89 11.92 -20.72 -4.06
C SER A 89 10.47 -20.66 -3.56
N ASP A 90 10.01 -19.55 -3.00
CA ASP A 90 8.67 -19.42 -2.40
C ASP A 90 7.60 -18.96 -3.42
N TYR A 91 8.01 -18.56 -4.63
CA TYR A 91 7.11 -18.22 -5.75
C TYR A 91 6.65 -19.47 -6.52
N ALA A 92 6.22 -20.50 -5.78
CA ALA A 92 5.53 -21.63 -6.38
C ALA A 92 4.23 -21.14 -7.03
N VAL A 93 4.00 -21.56 -8.29
CA VAL A 93 2.77 -21.22 -9.01
C VAL A 93 1.56 -21.67 -8.18
N PRO A 94 0.58 -20.79 -7.91
CA PRO A 94 -0.65 -21.18 -7.22
C PRO A 94 -1.35 -22.35 -7.92
N ASP A 95 -2.11 -23.15 -7.18
CA ASP A 95 -2.90 -24.23 -7.77
C ASP A 95 -4.00 -23.63 -8.68
N LYS A 96 -4.49 -24.41 -9.65
CA LYS A 96 -5.57 -23.93 -10.55
C LYS A 96 -6.78 -23.47 -9.74
N GLY A 97 -7.28 -22.27 -10.01
CA GLY A 97 -8.40 -21.67 -9.26
C GLY A 97 -7.96 -20.85 -8.04
N GLU A 98 -6.65 -20.80 -7.74
CA GLU A 98 -6.10 -19.96 -6.66
C GLU A 98 -5.27 -18.81 -7.23
N PHE A 99 -5.07 -17.81 -6.38
CA PHE A 99 -4.11 -16.73 -6.62
C PHE A 99 -3.33 -16.44 -5.33
N ALA A 100 -2.11 -15.93 -5.49
CA ALA A 100 -1.28 -15.49 -4.37
C ALA A 100 -1.09 -13.97 -4.41
N VAL A 101 -0.98 -13.37 -3.23
CA VAL A 101 -0.79 -11.93 -3.04
C VAL A 101 0.43 -11.70 -2.16
N THR A 102 1.29 -10.76 -2.55
CA THR A 102 2.40 -10.26 -1.72
C THR A 102 2.30 -8.74 -1.64
N TRP A 103 2.20 -8.19 -0.43
CA TRP A 103 2.13 -6.74 -0.22
C TRP A 103 3.49 -6.18 0.18
N PHE A 104 3.98 -5.15 -0.50
CA PHE A 104 5.29 -4.52 -0.23
C PHE A 104 5.19 -3.23 0.61
N GLY A 105 4.02 -2.98 1.21
CA GLY A 105 3.71 -1.74 1.90
C GLY A 105 3.18 -0.67 0.94
N HIS A 106 2.45 0.31 1.49
CA HIS A 106 1.74 1.33 0.71
C HIS A 106 0.80 0.70 -0.32
N SER A 107 0.86 1.09 -1.59
CA SER A 107 0.02 0.53 -2.66
C SER A 107 0.72 -0.52 -3.54
N ALA A 108 1.95 -0.90 -3.19
CA ALA A 108 2.73 -1.87 -3.95
C ALA A 108 2.29 -3.32 -3.66
N VAL A 109 1.73 -4.00 -4.64
CA VAL A 109 1.21 -5.38 -4.51
C VAL A 109 1.65 -6.23 -5.69
N LEU A 110 2.19 -7.42 -5.43
CA LEU A 110 2.38 -8.47 -6.45
C LEU A 110 1.24 -9.48 -6.35
N LEU A 111 0.54 -9.66 -7.46
CA LEU A 111 -0.48 -10.67 -7.69
C LEU A 111 0.08 -11.78 -8.57
N GLU A 112 -0.11 -13.02 -8.15
CA GLU A 112 0.19 -14.21 -8.95
C GLU A 112 -1.13 -14.95 -9.21
N ILE A 113 -1.55 -15.03 -10.47
CA ILE A 113 -2.85 -15.61 -10.85
C ILE A 113 -2.78 -16.23 -12.25
N ASP A 114 -3.33 -17.42 -12.43
CA ASP A 114 -3.34 -18.14 -13.71
C ASP A 114 -1.95 -18.20 -14.39
N GLY A 115 -0.90 -18.38 -13.57
CA GLY A 115 0.49 -18.45 -14.03
C GLY A 115 1.12 -17.10 -14.41
N ARG A 116 0.42 -15.99 -14.22
CA ARG A 116 0.87 -14.62 -14.50
C ARG A 116 1.27 -13.87 -13.24
N ARG A 117 2.21 -12.94 -13.38
CA ARG A 117 2.67 -12.03 -12.33
C ARG A 117 2.38 -10.59 -12.69
N LEU A 118 1.53 -9.94 -11.89
CA LEU A 118 1.11 -8.56 -12.05
C LEU A 118 1.58 -7.75 -10.83
N LEU A 119 2.34 -6.68 -11.05
CA LEU A 119 2.82 -5.80 -9.99
C LEU A 119 2.14 -4.44 -10.09
N PHE A 120 1.44 -4.04 -9.04
CA PHE A 120 0.68 -2.79 -8.95
C PHE A 120 1.49 -1.73 -8.21
N ASP A 121 1.48 -0.50 -8.70
CA ASP A 121 2.05 0.71 -8.08
C ASP A 121 3.36 0.46 -7.33
N PRO A 122 4.43 0.00 -8.01
CA PRO A 122 5.64 -0.46 -7.38
C PRO A 122 6.53 0.71 -6.94
N SER A 123 6.04 1.57 -6.07
CA SER A 123 6.92 2.45 -5.30
C SER A 123 7.59 1.60 -4.24
N LEU A 124 8.84 1.22 -4.48
CA LEU A 124 9.65 0.39 -3.58
C LEU A 124 10.95 1.10 -3.15
N SER A 125 11.26 2.27 -3.73
CA SER A 125 12.40 3.08 -3.32
C SER A 125 12.32 3.50 -1.85
N PRO A 126 13.47 3.86 -1.24
CA PRO A 126 13.51 4.42 0.11
C PRO A 126 12.76 5.75 0.28
N ARG A 127 12.35 6.41 -0.83
CA ARG A 127 11.67 7.69 -0.82
C ARG A 127 10.60 7.80 -1.91
N ALA A 128 9.44 8.33 -1.52
CA ALA A 128 8.38 8.79 -2.42
C ALA A 128 8.46 10.32 -2.58
N SER A 129 9.55 10.83 -3.15
CA SER A 129 9.75 12.26 -3.34
C SER A 129 10.85 12.53 -4.37
N PRO A 130 10.73 13.59 -5.18
CA PRO A 130 11.80 13.98 -6.09
C PRO A 130 13.00 14.59 -5.36
N VAL A 131 12.86 14.97 -4.10
CA VAL A 131 13.90 15.58 -3.26
C VAL A 131 14.14 14.77 -1.98
N PRO A 132 15.36 14.77 -1.41
CA PRO A 132 15.73 13.82 -0.35
C PRO A 132 15.13 14.11 1.03
N LEU A 133 14.44 15.23 1.25
CA LEU A 133 13.93 15.61 2.58
C LEU A 133 12.54 15.05 2.93
N PHE A 134 11.77 14.61 1.94
CA PHE A 134 10.37 14.20 2.14
C PHE A 134 10.15 12.73 1.76
N GLY A 135 8.99 12.19 2.15
CA GLY A 135 8.51 10.87 1.73
C GLY A 135 9.41 9.70 2.11
N LYS A 136 10.11 9.75 3.26
CA LYS A 136 10.97 8.63 3.69
C LYS A 136 10.12 7.38 3.97
N ARG A 137 10.50 6.24 3.39
CA ARG A 137 9.88 4.94 3.70
C ARG A 137 10.14 4.54 5.16
N PHE A 138 9.18 3.88 5.78
CA PHE A 138 9.36 3.27 7.09
C PHE A 138 10.49 2.24 7.07
N ALA A 139 11.26 2.19 8.15
CA ALA A 139 12.32 1.21 8.27
C ALA A 139 11.72 -0.20 8.37
N THR A 140 12.40 -1.17 7.78
CA THR A 140 12.07 -2.60 7.80
C THR A 140 13.29 -3.37 8.28
N GLU A 141 13.09 -4.52 8.93
CA GLU A 141 14.20 -5.35 9.47
C GLU A 141 15.20 -5.76 8.37
N THR A 142 14.68 -6.02 7.17
CA THR A 142 15.45 -6.21 5.94
C THR A 142 14.87 -5.28 4.88
N PRO A 143 15.67 -4.57 4.07
CA PRO A 143 15.15 -3.73 3.00
C PRO A 143 14.50 -4.57 1.89
N ILE A 144 13.61 -3.93 1.12
CA ILE A 144 13.09 -4.51 -0.11
C ILE A 144 14.24 -4.61 -1.12
N ASP A 145 14.50 -5.82 -1.59
CA ASP A 145 15.52 -6.10 -2.59
C ASP A 145 14.87 -6.21 -3.98
N LEU A 146 15.10 -5.20 -4.82
CA LEU A 146 14.55 -5.13 -6.17
C LEU A 146 15.05 -6.27 -7.08
N ASP A 147 16.22 -6.85 -6.79
CA ASP A 147 16.75 -7.97 -7.55
C ASP A 147 15.99 -9.28 -7.26
N ARG A 148 15.26 -9.32 -6.13
CA ARG A 148 14.41 -10.47 -5.76
C ARG A 148 12.99 -10.39 -6.32
N ILE A 149 12.60 -9.29 -6.97
CA ILE A 149 11.34 -9.22 -7.69
C ILE A 149 11.39 -10.20 -8.87
N PRO A 150 10.47 -11.17 -8.96
CA PRO A 150 10.47 -12.15 -10.05
C PRO A 150 10.19 -11.48 -11.40
N PRO A 151 10.46 -12.15 -12.54
CA PRO A 151 9.97 -11.68 -13.83
C PRO A 151 8.47 -11.42 -13.81
N LEU A 152 8.06 -10.32 -14.45
CA LEU A 152 6.70 -9.80 -14.42
C LEU A 152 6.09 -9.85 -15.82
N ASP A 153 4.89 -10.40 -15.93
CA ASP A 153 4.11 -10.32 -17.16
C ASP A 153 3.54 -8.91 -17.34
N ALA A 154 3.16 -8.24 -16.25
CA ALA A 154 2.66 -6.87 -16.29
C ALA A 154 3.02 -6.05 -15.05
N VAL A 155 3.25 -4.76 -15.26
CA VAL A 155 3.21 -3.73 -14.23
C VAL A 155 2.01 -2.82 -14.49
N LEU A 156 1.23 -2.51 -13.46
CA LEU A 156 0.07 -1.64 -13.54
C LEU A 156 0.29 -0.41 -12.66
N ILE A 157 0.07 0.77 -13.24
CA ILE A 157 0.23 2.05 -12.54
C ILE A 157 -1.12 2.75 -12.47
N SER A 158 -1.58 3.13 -11.28
CA SER A 158 -2.85 3.83 -11.09
C SER A 158 -2.78 5.30 -11.47
N HIS A 159 -1.68 6.00 -11.14
CA HIS A 159 -1.46 7.42 -11.43
C HIS A 159 0.02 7.81 -11.24
N ASP A 160 0.36 9.06 -11.51
CA ASP A 160 1.76 9.51 -11.61
C ASP A 160 2.37 10.08 -10.30
N HIS A 161 1.76 9.93 -9.13
CA HIS A 161 2.41 10.42 -7.90
C HIS A 161 3.64 9.58 -7.53
N TYR A 162 4.56 10.16 -6.76
CA TYR A 162 5.87 9.56 -6.46
C TYR A 162 5.80 8.30 -5.60
N ASP A 163 4.74 8.13 -4.82
CA ASP A 163 4.44 6.96 -4.00
C ASP A 163 3.70 5.85 -4.76
N HIS A 164 3.41 6.04 -6.05
CA HIS A 164 2.79 5.04 -6.93
C HIS A 164 3.64 4.73 -8.16
N LEU A 165 4.17 5.78 -8.78
CA LEU A 165 5.05 5.73 -9.94
C LEU A 165 6.48 6.16 -9.54
N ASP A 166 7.30 5.17 -9.22
CA ASP A 166 8.67 5.36 -8.77
C ASP A 166 9.69 5.09 -9.88
N HIS A 167 10.38 6.14 -10.31
CA HIS A 167 11.45 6.07 -11.31
C HIS A 167 12.52 5.01 -10.98
N GLY A 168 12.97 4.96 -9.72
CA GLY A 168 14.05 4.05 -9.31
C GLY A 168 13.63 2.58 -9.40
N THR A 169 12.38 2.29 -9.02
CA THR A 169 11.86 0.92 -9.14
C THR A 169 11.59 0.55 -10.59
N ILE A 170 10.93 1.42 -11.36
CA ILE A 170 10.58 1.13 -12.77
C ILE A 170 11.82 0.84 -13.60
N THR A 171 12.87 1.66 -13.48
CA THR A 171 14.13 1.45 -14.21
C THR A 171 14.84 0.15 -13.79
N ALA A 172 14.81 -0.21 -12.51
CA ALA A 172 15.43 -1.43 -11.99
C ALA A 172 14.70 -2.74 -12.40
N ILE A 173 13.40 -2.67 -12.74
CA ILE A 173 12.61 -3.84 -13.14
C ILE A 173 12.29 -3.89 -14.65
N ALA A 174 12.69 -2.87 -15.41
CA ALA A 174 12.35 -2.69 -16.82
C ALA A 174 12.68 -3.92 -17.69
N ASP A 175 13.88 -4.48 -17.52
CA ASP A 175 14.35 -5.64 -18.30
C ASP A 175 13.62 -6.94 -17.95
N ARG A 176 13.01 -7.00 -16.75
CA ARG A 176 12.27 -8.16 -16.24
C ARG A 176 10.75 -8.01 -16.41
N THR A 177 10.30 -6.91 -16.98
CA THR A 177 8.87 -6.61 -17.17
C THR A 177 8.51 -6.74 -18.65
N GLN A 178 7.51 -7.55 -18.95
CA GLN A 178 7.03 -7.72 -20.32
C GLN A 178 6.18 -6.54 -20.78
N HIS A 179 5.24 -6.08 -19.95
CA HIS A 179 4.29 -5.02 -20.32
C HIS A 179 3.97 -4.06 -19.18
N PHE A 180 3.58 -2.83 -19.52
CA PHE A 180 3.12 -1.79 -18.61
C PHE A 180 1.73 -1.32 -19.02
N PHE A 181 0.77 -1.37 -18.10
CA PHE A 181 -0.55 -0.77 -18.26
C PHE A 181 -0.65 0.47 -17.38
N VAL A 182 -0.96 1.60 -17.99
CA VAL A 182 -0.96 2.90 -17.32
C VAL A 182 -2.15 3.72 -17.81
N PRO A 183 -2.65 4.70 -17.04
CA PRO A 183 -3.68 5.60 -17.53
C PRO A 183 -3.11 6.59 -18.57
N LEU A 184 -3.99 7.20 -19.37
CA LEU A 184 -3.61 8.15 -20.41
C LEU A 184 -2.61 9.20 -19.92
N GLY A 185 -1.51 9.36 -20.65
CA GLY A 185 -0.48 10.36 -20.42
C GLY A 185 0.65 9.88 -19.51
N VAL A 186 0.44 8.87 -18.66
CA VAL A 186 1.49 8.32 -17.78
C VAL A 186 2.58 7.61 -18.59
N GLY A 187 2.27 7.11 -19.78
CA GLY A 187 3.25 6.48 -20.66
C GLY A 187 4.41 7.42 -21.04
N ASN A 188 4.21 8.73 -20.97
CA ASN A 188 5.27 9.72 -21.22
C ASN A 188 6.41 9.66 -20.21
N HIS A 189 6.11 9.42 -18.93
CA HIS A 189 7.15 9.20 -17.92
C HIS A 189 7.95 7.93 -18.26
N LEU A 190 7.26 6.82 -18.59
CA LEU A 190 7.91 5.55 -18.91
C LEU A 190 8.80 5.65 -20.16
N ARG A 191 8.32 6.28 -21.23
CA ARG A 191 9.10 6.52 -22.46
C ARG A 191 10.36 7.34 -22.17
N ARG A 192 10.23 8.40 -21.37
CA ARG A 192 11.40 9.20 -20.96
C ARG A 192 12.43 8.38 -20.18
N TRP A 193 11.98 7.41 -19.40
CA TRP A 193 12.84 6.50 -18.64
C TRP A 193 13.37 5.31 -19.47
N GLY A 194 13.16 5.33 -20.79
CA GLY A 194 13.72 4.34 -21.71
C GLY A 194 12.89 3.07 -21.86
N ILE A 195 11.65 3.03 -21.33
CA ILE A 195 10.73 1.92 -21.62
C ILE A 195 10.26 2.02 -23.07
N ALA A 196 10.42 0.92 -23.81
CA ALA A 196 10.04 0.84 -25.21
C ALA A 196 8.52 1.00 -25.39
N ASP A 197 8.11 1.74 -26.42
CA ASP A 197 6.70 2.11 -26.65
C ASP A 197 5.79 0.88 -26.80
N GLU A 198 6.29 -0.18 -27.44
CA GLU A 198 5.57 -1.44 -27.62
C GLU A 198 5.25 -2.18 -26.31
N LYS A 199 5.95 -1.86 -25.21
CA LYS A 199 5.68 -2.40 -23.88
C LYS A 199 4.66 -1.57 -23.11
N ILE A 200 4.15 -0.47 -23.65
CA ILE A 200 3.29 0.48 -22.93
C ILE A 200 1.89 0.46 -23.54
N THR A 201 0.89 0.24 -22.70
CA THR A 201 -0.52 0.46 -23.05
C THR A 201 -1.11 1.53 -22.16
N GLU A 202 -1.51 2.64 -22.78
CA GLU A 202 -2.21 3.74 -22.12
C GLU A 202 -3.72 3.53 -22.22
N LEU A 203 -4.43 3.55 -21.09
CA LEU A 203 -5.86 3.27 -20.99
C LEU A 203 -6.63 4.49 -20.51
N ASP A 204 -7.77 4.80 -21.13
CA ASP A 204 -8.79 5.66 -20.55
C ASP A 204 -9.73 4.86 -19.65
N TRP A 205 -10.54 5.54 -18.84
CA TRP A 205 -11.58 4.88 -18.06
C TRP A 205 -12.52 4.07 -18.96
N TRP A 206 -12.83 2.87 -18.47
CA TRP A 206 -13.62 1.85 -19.13
C TRP A 206 -12.98 1.20 -20.36
N ASN A 207 -11.73 1.54 -20.69
CA ASN A 207 -10.98 0.75 -21.66
C ASN A 207 -10.54 -0.57 -21.05
N GLU A 208 -10.59 -1.59 -21.89
CA GLU A 208 -10.20 -2.96 -21.59
C GLU A 208 -9.03 -3.32 -22.51
N SER A 209 -8.04 -3.97 -21.92
CA SER A 209 -6.90 -4.57 -22.61
C SER A 209 -6.50 -5.80 -21.79
N GLY A 210 -5.29 -6.30 -21.95
CA GLY A 210 -4.84 -7.43 -21.15
C GLY A 210 -3.62 -8.11 -21.71
N ILE A 211 -3.26 -9.18 -21.02
CA ILE A 211 -2.27 -10.17 -21.44
C ILE A 211 -2.97 -11.52 -21.54
N GLU A 212 -2.28 -12.54 -22.05
CA GLU A 212 -2.88 -13.86 -22.25
C GLU A 212 -3.48 -14.44 -20.95
N GLY A 213 -4.82 -14.55 -20.94
CA GLY A 213 -5.63 -15.09 -19.85
C GLY A 213 -6.06 -14.08 -18.78
N ILE A 214 -5.61 -12.82 -18.86
CA ILE A 214 -5.92 -11.78 -17.88
C ILE A 214 -6.42 -10.52 -18.58
N ASP A 215 -7.70 -10.20 -18.38
CA ASP A 215 -8.27 -8.93 -18.80
C ASP A 215 -7.95 -7.85 -17.75
N ILE A 216 -7.49 -6.70 -18.23
CA ILE A 216 -7.14 -5.53 -17.44
C ILE A 216 -8.03 -4.39 -17.89
N ILE A 217 -8.87 -3.91 -16.99
CA ILE A 217 -9.83 -2.86 -17.26
C ILE A 217 -9.50 -1.65 -16.39
N SER A 218 -9.22 -0.53 -17.04
CA SER A 218 -9.09 0.78 -16.40
C SER A 218 -10.48 1.24 -15.98
N THR A 219 -10.68 1.57 -14.70
CA THR A 219 -11.94 2.05 -14.14
C THR A 219 -11.78 3.40 -13.44
N PRO A 220 -12.86 4.18 -13.26
CA PRO A 220 -12.73 5.47 -12.62
C PRO A 220 -12.17 5.40 -11.21
N ALA A 221 -11.44 6.45 -10.85
CA ALA A 221 -11.05 6.79 -9.48
C ALA A 221 -11.27 8.29 -9.28
N GLN A 222 -11.43 8.74 -8.04
CA GLN A 222 -11.60 10.16 -7.72
C GLN A 222 -10.33 10.73 -7.09
N HIS A 223 -9.39 11.17 -7.92
CA HIS A 223 -8.07 11.63 -7.50
C HIS A 223 -7.54 12.74 -8.40
N PHE A 224 -6.23 12.91 -8.46
CA PHE A 224 -5.53 13.88 -9.30
C PHE A 224 -4.15 13.37 -9.69
N SER A 225 -3.40 14.16 -10.45
CA SER A 225 -2.05 13.80 -10.86
C SER A 225 -1.12 15.01 -10.87
N GLY A 226 0.19 14.76 -10.94
CA GLY A 226 1.22 15.77 -11.08
C GLY A 226 2.51 15.40 -10.36
N ARG A 227 3.63 15.68 -11.02
CA ARG A 227 4.99 15.45 -10.48
C ARG A 227 5.75 16.75 -10.25
N SER A 228 5.20 17.88 -10.68
CA SER A 228 5.83 19.19 -10.63
C SER A 228 4.81 20.29 -10.35
N MET A 229 5.28 21.53 -10.15
CA MET A 229 4.38 22.67 -9.92
C MET A 229 3.57 23.08 -11.16
N LEU A 230 3.86 22.50 -12.34
CA LEU A 230 3.33 22.96 -13.62
C LEU A 230 2.49 21.90 -14.37
N ASP A 231 2.46 20.67 -13.89
CA ASP A 231 1.90 19.52 -14.62
C ASP A 231 0.63 18.93 -14.01
N GLY A 232 0.04 19.58 -13.01
CA GLY A 232 -1.14 19.04 -12.33
C GLY A 232 -2.24 18.57 -13.29
N ASN A 233 -2.70 17.34 -13.17
CA ASN A 233 -3.75 16.74 -14.00
C ASN A 233 -3.41 16.69 -15.50
N ARG A 234 -2.13 16.65 -15.90
CA ARG A 234 -1.75 16.42 -17.31
C ARG A 234 -1.77 14.94 -17.70
N THR A 235 -1.88 14.06 -16.73
CA THR A 235 -2.04 12.60 -16.89
C THR A 235 -3.35 12.19 -16.20
N LEU A 236 -3.92 11.06 -16.63
CA LEU A 236 -5.11 10.48 -16.01
C LEU A 236 -4.70 9.63 -14.78
N TRP A 237 -5.66 9.38 -13.89
CA TRP A 237 -5.58 8.47 -12.75
C TRP A 237 -6.66 7.40 -12.86
N THR A 238 -6.48 6.20 -12.33
CA THR A 238 -7.44 5.10 -12.50
C THR A 238 -7.38 4.08 -11.36
N SER A 239 -8.48 3.35 -11.18
CA SER A 239 -8.52 2.05 -10.50
C SER A 239 -8.48 0.92 -11.54
N TYR A 240 -8.19 -0.30 -11.15
CA TYR A 240 -8.16 -1.45 -12.06
C TYR A 240 -9.12 -2.56 -11.64
N VAL A 241 -9.80 -3.12 -12.62
CA VAL A 241 -10.42 -4.44 -12.53
C VAL A 241 -9.52 -5.43 -13.25
N ILE A 242 -9.26 -6.57 -12.60
CA ILE A 242 -8.47 -7.68 -13.13
C ILE A 242 -9.38 -8.89 -13.21
N ARG A 243 -9.60 -9.43 -14.42
CA ARG A 243 -10.41 -10.62 -14.62
C ARG A 243 -9.57 -11.74 -15.20
N SER A 244 -9.78 -12.93 -14.68
CA SER A 244 -9.07 -14.15 -15.05
C SER A 244 -10.03 -15.34 -15.00
N GLU A 245 -9.58 -16.54 -15.35
CA GLU A 245 -10.40 -17.75 -15.17
C GLU A 245 -10.60 -18.05 -13.68
N SER A 246 -9.59 -17.76 -12.85
CA SER A 246 -9.58 -18.10 -11.43
C SER A 246 -10.31 -17.10 -10.52
N ALA A 247 -10.23 -15.80 -10.81
CA ALA A 247 -10.82 -14.75 -9.96
C ALA A 247 -11.03 -13.42 -10.68
N THR A 248 -11.91 -12.60 -10.11
CA THR A 248 -12.11 -11.17 -10.44
C THR A 248 -11.68 -10.30 -9.27
N LEU A 249 -10.68 -9.44 -9.49
CA LEU A 249 -10.07 -8.61 -8.47
C LEU A 249 -10.24 -7.12 -8.78
N PHE A 250 -10.20 -6.31 -7.73
CA PHE A 250 -10.22 -4.85 -7.83
C PHE A 250 -8.99 -4.24 -7.14
N PHE A 251 -8.36 -3.27 -7.77
CA PHE A 251 -7.30 -2.45 -7.20
C PHE A 251 -7.73 -0.98 -7.24
N SER A 252 -7.87 -0.33 -6.08
CA SER A 252 -8.41 1.03 -6.03
C SER A 252 -7.48 2.09 -6.60
N GLY A 253 -6.16 1.87 -6.59
CA GLY A 253 -5.21 2.98 -6.61
C GLY A 253 -5.52 3.91 -5.44
N ASP A 254 -5.44 5.21 -5.68
CA ASP A 254 -5.88 6.23 -4.74
C ASP A 254 -7.15 6.91 -5.23
N GLY A 255 -8.00 7.30 -4.28
CA GLY A 255 -9.16 8.12 -4.56
C GLY A 255 -10.12 8.27 -3.38
N GLY A 256 -10.84 9.39 -3.39
CA GLY A 256 -11.93 9.61 -2.46
C GLY A 256 -13.15 8.75 -2.77
N TYR A 257 -13.93 8.46 -1.74
CA TYR A 257 -15.14 7.66 -1.85
C TYR A 257 -16.26 8.39 -2.60
N ASN A 258 -16.84 7.74 -3.61
CA ASN A 258 -18.00 8.23 -4.35
C ASN A 258 -18.74 7.09 -5.09
N ASP A 259 -19.80 7.43 -5.83
CA ASP A 259 -20.69 6.53 -6.58
C ASP A 259 -20.01 5.62 -7.62
N HIS A 260 -18.77 5.92 -8.02
CA HIS A 260 -18.02 5.11 -8.97
C HIS A 260 -17.80 3.68 -8.47
N PHE A 261 -17.66 3.45 -7.16
CA PHE A 261 -17.53 2.11 -6.60
C PHE A 261 -18.79 1.27 -6.82
N THR A 262 -19.98 1.84 -6.61
CA THR A 262 -21.25 1.18 -6.91
C THR A 262 -21.35 0.85 -8.41
N LEU A 263 -21.00 1.79 -9.29
CA LEU A 263 -21.04 1.57 -10.74
C LEU A 263 -20.08 0.45 -11.19
N ILE A 264 -18.86 0.43 -10.65
CA ILE A 264 -17.87 -0.62 -10.92
C ILE A 264 -18.38 -1.96 -10.38
N GLY A 265 -18.91 -1.95 -9.16
CA GLY A 265 -19.54 -3.09 -8.51
C GLY A 265 -20.65 -3.68 -9.37
N GLU A 266 -21.58 -2.88 -9.88
CA GLU A 266 -22.67 -3.30 -10.76
C GLU A 266 -22.18 -3.90 -12.08
N ARG A 267 -21.13 -3.32 -12.68
CA ARG A 267 -20.63 -3.71 -14.00
C ARG A 267 -19.75 -4.96 -13.98
N PHE A 268 -18.91 -5.11 -12.96
CA PHE A 268 -17.85 -6.13 -12.93
C PHE A 268 -17.90 -7.05 -11.71
N GLY A 269 -18.58 -6.65 -10.64
CA GLY A 269 -18.70 -7.46 -9.44
C GLY A 269 -19.67 -8.64 -9.58
N PRO A 270 -19.72 -9.55 -8.58
CA PRO A 270 -18.95 -9.48 -7.33
C PRO A 270 -17.45 -9.73 -7.53
N PHE A 271 -16.63 -9.16 -6.64
CA PHE A 271 -15.17 -9.33 -6.66
C PHE A 271 -14.74 -10.34 -5.61
N ASP A 272 -13.86 -11.27 -5.97
CA ASP A 272 -13.28 -12.24 -5.03
C ASP A 272 -12.32 -11.53 -4.06
N PHE A 273 -11.64 -10.48 -4.52
CA PHE A 273 -10.64 -9.76 -3.74
C PHE A 273 -10.55 -8.29 -4.14
N THR A 274 -10.59 -7.39 -3.16
CA THR A 274 -10.44 -5.95 -3.39
C THR A 274 -9.27 -5.40 -2.59
N MET A 275 -8.40 -4.64 -3.26
CA MET A 275 -7.28 -3.91 -2.67
C MET A 275 -7.68 -2.45 -2.56
N MET A 276 -7.91 -1.97 -1.34
CA MET A 276 -8.58 -0.69 -1.08
C MET A 276 -7.68 0.27 -0.33
N GLU A 277 -7.48 1.47 -0.85
CA GLU A 277 -6.77 2.54 -0.14
C GLU A 277 -7.50 2.90 1.16
N CYS A 278 -6.72 3.03 2.24
CA CYS A 278 -7.26 3.40 3.55
C CYS A 278 -6.35 4.34 4.34
N GLY A 279 -5.21 4.71 3.78
CA GLY A 279 -4.22 5.56 4.41
C GLY A 279 -4.11 6.89 3.70
N GLN A 280 -3.32 7.78 4.28
CA GLN A 280 -3.09 9.14 3.82
C GLN A 280 -4.35 10.01 3.77
N TYR A 281 -5.36 9.61 4.54
CA TYR A 281 -6.65 10.27 4.62
C TYR A 281 -6.60 11.57 5.44
N GLY A 282 -7.63 12.39 5.27
CA GLY A 282 -7.90 13.52 6.15
C GLY A 282 -9.18 14.24 5.75
N GLU A 283 -9.91 14.75 6.73
CA GLU A 283 -11.18 15.46 6.50
C GLU A 283 -11.06 16.65 5.54
N GLY A 284 -9.85 17.21 5.40
CA GLY A 284 -9.57 18.32 4.50
C GLY A 284 -9.47 17.96 3.01
N TRP A 285 -9.30 16.68 2.69
CA TRP A 285 -9.09 16.15 1.34
C TRP A 285 -9.75 14.78 1.16
N ARG A 286 -10.83 14.52 1.91
CA ARG A 286 -11.64 13.29 1.83
C ARG A 286 -12.17 12.98 0.43
N GLU A 287 -12.33 14.02 -0.40
CA GLU A 287 -12.74 13.83 -1.80
C GLU A 287 -11.66 13.19 -2.68
N ILE A 288 -10.40 13.12 -2.24
CA ILE A 288 -9.30 12.51 -3.00
C ILE A 288 -8.59 11.37 -2.25
N HIS A 289 -8.83 11.20 -0.95
CA HIS A 289 -8.43 10.01 -0.19
C HIS A 289 -9.58 9.53 0.70
N SER A 290 -9.90 8.26 0.60
CA SER A 290 -10.99 7.66 1.36
C SER A 290 -10.64 7.56 2.84
N MET A 291 -11.60 7.84 3.72
CA MET A 291 -11.44 7.48 5.13
C MET A 291 -11.42 5.94 5.28
N PRO A 292 -10.75 5.38 6.30
CA PRO A 292 -10.71 3.93 6.52
C PRO A 292 -12.09 3.24 6.53
N GLU A 293 -13.11 3.89 7.09
CA GLU A 293 -14.48 3.40 7.10
C GLU A 293 -15.12 3.45 5.72
N GLU A 294 -14.79 4.46 4.91
CA GLU A 294 -15.25 4.55 3.53
C GLU A 294 -14.59 3.52 2.63
N ALA A 295 -13.34 3.13 2.90
CA ALA A 295 -12.69 2.02 2.20
C ALA A 295 -13.47 0.70 2.39
N VAL A 296 -13.98 0.46 3.60
CA VAL A 296 -14.86 -0.69 3.89
C VAL A 296 -16.21 -0.55 3.18
N GLN A 297 -16.79 0.66 3.15
CA GLN A 297 -18.03 0.89 2.40
C GLN A 297 -17.84 0.70 0.88
N ALA A 298 -16.74 1.19 0.31
CA ALA A 298 -16.38 0.97 -1.10
C ALA A 298 -16.25 -0.52 -1.43
N HIS A 299 -15.63 -1.30 -0.55
CA HIS A 299 -15.56 -2.75 -0.70
C HIS A 299 -16.97 -3.41 -0.76
N LEU A 300 -17.91 -2.95 0.09
CA LEU A 300 -19.29 -3.43 0.06
C LEU A 300 -20.01 -3.03 -1.23
N ASP A 301 -19.82 -1.79 -1.70
CA ASP A 301 -20.42 -1.27 -2.93
C ASP A 301 -19.88 -1.98 -4.19
N LEU A 302 -18.61 -2.38 -4.15
CA LEU A 302 -18.00 -3.25 -5.15
C LEU A 302 -18.57 -4.67 -5.11
N ARG A 303 -19.26 -5.06 -4.04
CA ARG A 303 -19.70 -6.45 -3.76
C ARG A 303 -18.49 -7.39 -3.64
N GLY A 304 -17.46 -6.93 -2.92
CA GLY A 304 -16.26 -7.71 -2.66
C GLY A 304 -16.46 -8.79 -1.60
N ASP A 305 -15.69 -9.87 -1.69
CA ASP A 305 -15.69 -10.97 -0.72
C ASP A 305 -14.57 -10.82 0.34
N ILE A 306 -13.34 -10.57 -0.11
CA ILE A 306 -12.18 -10.37 0.77
C ILE A 306 -11.57 -8.99 0.48
N MET A 307 -11.30 -8.21 1.52
CA MET A 307 -10.67 -6.90 1.42
C MET A 307 -9.22 -6.94 1.93
N MET A 308 -8.28 -6.39 1.18
CA MET A 308 -6.95 -6.05 1.69
C MET A 308 -6.77 -4.54 1.68
N PRO A 309 -6.59 -3.88 2.84
CA PRO A 309 -6.26 -2.47 2.86
C PRO A 309 -4.84 -2.21 2.36
N ILE A 310 -4.70 -1.22 1.48
CA ILE A 310 -3.44 -0.71 0.95
C ILE A 310 -3.27 0.78 1.31
N HIS A 311 -2.23 1.43 0.79
CA HIS A 311 -1.95 2.86 1.00
C HIS A 311 -1.56 3.25 2.45
N TRP A 312 -1.18 2.25 3.26
CA TRP A 312 -0.67 2.43 4.63
C TRP A 312 0.65 1.67 4.84
N GLY A 313 1.29 1.83 6.00
CA GLY A 313 2.45 1.00 6.39
C GLY A 313 3.74 1.21 5.58
N GLY A 314 3.75 2.10 4.58
CA GLY A 314 4.94 2.40 3.77
C GLY A 314 5.58 3.76 4.06
N PHE A 315 4.76 4.80 4.18
CA PHE A 315 5.21 6.20 4.28
C PHE A 315 4.35 7.01 5.25
N ASN A 316 4.93 8.10 5.78
CA ASN A 316 4.18 9.16 6.44
C ASN A 316 3.98 10.33 5.46
N LEU A 317 2.80 10.39 4.83
CA LEU A 317 2.43 11.40 3.84
C LEU A 317 1.20 12.23 4.26
N ALA A 318 0.61 11.94 5.43
CA ALA A 318 -0.57 12.61 5.95
C ALA A 318 -0.54 12.67 7.49
N PRO A 319 -1.26 13.62 8.10
CA PRO A 319 -1.29 13.79 9.55
C PRO A 319 -2.20 12.76 10.21
N HIS A 320 -1.74 11.51 10.31
CA HIS A 320 -2.35 10.46 11.13
C HIS A 320 -1.28 9.54 11.72
N ARG A 321 -1.64 8.72 12.70
CA ARG A 321 -0.70 7.72 13.23
C ARG A 321 -0.47 6.62 12.19
N TRP A 322 0.73 6.04 12.15
CA TRP A 322 1.05 5.09 11.07
C TRP A 322 0.25 3.78 11.12
N LYS A 323 -0.20 3.36 12.31
CA LYS A 323 -1.04 2.14 12.51
C LYS A 323 -2.53 2.39 12.32
N GLU A 324 -2.95 3.63 12.53
CA GLU A 324 -4.36 4.02 12.62
C GLU A 324 -5.19 3.61 11.39
N PRO A 325 -4.70 3.71 10.13
CA PRO A 325 -5.40 3.19 8.97
C PRO A 325 -5.86 1.73 9.12
N SER A 326 -4.92 0.84 9.48
CA SER A 326 -5.20 -0.60 9.65
C SER A 326 -6.13 -0.90 10.82
N GLU A 327 -6.00 -0.15 11.92
CA GLU A 327 -6.83 -0.29 13.11
C GLU A 327 -8.28 0.10 12.82
N ARG A 328 -8.48 1.21 12.10
CA ARG A 328 -9.80 1.71 11.74
C ARG A 328 -10.48 0.86 10.69
N VAL A 329 -9.75 0.40 9.66
CA VAL A 329 -10.30 -0.58 8.68
C VAL A 329 -10.74 -1.84 9.40
N ARG A 330 -9.91 -2.40 10.30
CA ARG A 330 -10.26 -3.61 11.06
C ARG A 330 -11.51 -3.43 11.89
N ALA A 331 -11.64 -2.31 12.61
CA ALA A 331 -12.82 -2.02 13.41
C ALA A 331 -14.09 -1.86 12.54
N ALA A 332 -13.98 -1.15 11.41
CA ALA A 332 -15.08 -0.97 10.47
C ALA A 332 -15.48 -2.30 9.81
N ALA A 333 -14.52 -3.09 9.34
CA ALA A 333 -14.77 -4.39 8.73
C ALA A 333 -15.49 -5.35 9.69
N ALA A 334 -15.06 -5.41 10.96
CA ALA A 334 -15.71 -6.22 11.99
C ALA A 334 -17.18 -5.84 12.21
N LYS A 335 -17.52 -4.55 12.15
CA LYS A 335 -18.91 -4.06 12.28
C LYS A 335 -19.80 -4.51 11.13
N HIS A 336 -19.23 -4.66 9.94
CA HIS A 336 -19.96 -5.01 8.71
C HIS A 336 -19.82 -6.48 8.30
N GLY A 337 -19.07 -7.29 9.05
CA GLY A 337 -18.84 -8.70 8.73
C GLY A 337 -17.92 -8.92 7.52
N VAL A 338 -17.10 -7.93 7.17
CA VAL A 338 -16.16 -8.00 6.04
C VAL A 338 -14.93 -8.82 6.43
N ARG A 339 -14.53 -9.76 5.57
CA ARG A 339 -13.29 -10.52 5.73
C ARG A 339 -12.12 -9.68 5.24
N ILE A 340 -11.10 -9.52 6.08
CA ILE A 340 -9.91 -8.74 5.74
C ILE A 340 -8.63 -9.58 5.74
N ALA A 341 -7.71 -9.24 4.85
CA ALA A 341 -6.33 -9.70 4.88
C ALA A 341 -5.41 -8.56 5.31
N LEU A 342 -4.66 -8.75 6.39
CA LEU A 342 -3.65 -7.82 6.88
C LEU A 342 -2.27 -8.50 6.86
N PRO A 343 -1.56 -8.55 5.71
CA PRO A 343 -0.22 -9.12 5.65
C PRO A 343 0.85 -8.21 6.28
N MET A 344 1.97 -8.80 6.70
CA MET A 344 3.22 -8.06 6.88
C MET A 344 3.79 -7.62 5.52
N ILE A 345 4.65 -6.60 5.52
CA ILE A 345 5.42 -6.22 4.33
C ILE A 345 6.24 -7.43 3.85
N GLY A 346 6.10 -7.78 2.58
CA GLY A 346 6.76 -8.92 1.93
C GLY A 346 6.06 -10.27 2.13
N GLN A 347 5.05 -10.38 3.01
CA GLN A 347 4.38 -11.65 3.27
C GLN A 347 3.53 -12.07 2.07
N ARG A 348 3.81 -13.26 1.54
CA ARG A 348 2.96 -13.93 0.56
C ARG A 348 1.91 -14.80 1.22
N PHE A 349 0.72 -14.79 0.65
CA PHE A 349 -0.39 -15.64 1.08
C PHE A 349 -1.31 -15.98 -0.09
N ILE A 350 -2.07 -17.06 0.07
CA ILE A 350 -3.13 -17.49 -0.85
C ILE A 350 -4.46 -17.33 -0.11
N PRO A 351 -5.35 -16.39 -0.52
CA PRO A 351 -6.56 -16.08 0.25
C PRO A 351 -7.48 -17.28 0.50
N ALA A 352 -7.55 -18.20 -0.46
CA ALA A 352 -8.35 -19.43 -0.35
C ALA A 352 -7.85 -20.38 0.75
N ARG A 353 -6.56 -20.27 1.14
CA ARG A 353 -5.93 -21.16 2.14
C ARG A 353 -5.90 -20.53 3.54
N ALA A 354 -5.44 -19.30 3.63
CA ALA A 354 -5.35 -18.57 4.89
C ALA A 354 -5.28 -17.06 4.65
N LEU A 355 -6.02 -16.30 5.46
CA LEU A 355 -5.91 -14.85 5.50
C LEU A 355 -4.91 -14.43 6.57
N PRO A 356 -3.92 -13.58 6.25
CA PRO A 356 -3.06 -13.01 7.26
C PRO A 356 -3.83 -12.01 8.13
N ASP A 357 -3.50 -11.97 9.41
CA ASP A 357 -4.04 -11.02 10.39
C ASP A 357 -2.90 -10.43 11.24
N TRP A 358 -1.94 -9.82 10.54
CA TRP A 358 -0.85 -9.13 11.20
C TRP A 358 -1.35 -7.84 11.84
N THR A 359 -1.00 -7.67 13.11
CA THR A 359 -1.24 -6.46 13.87
C THR A 359 0.09 -5.84 14.28
N PRO A 360 0.38 -4.60 13.87
CA PRO A 360 1.57 -3.92 14.33
C PRO A 360 1.49 -3.75 15.86
N ARG A 361 2.47 -4.29 16.59
CA ARG A 361 2.46 -4.26 18.06
C ARG A 361 2.59 -2.83 18.56
N THR A 362 1.78 -2.45 19.54
CA THR A 362 2.01 -1.28 20.37
C THR A 362 3.17 -1.59 21.33
N ILE A 363 4.19 -0.74 21.37
CA ILE A 363 5.17 -0.80 22.47
C ILE A 363 4.39 -0.46 23.76
N ALA A 364 4.34 -1.46 24.66
CA ALA A 364 3.74 -1.48 25.99
C ALA A 364 2.22 -1.74 26.10
N GLU A 365 1.83 -3.02 26.03
CA GLU A 365 1.37 -3.61 27.30
C GLU A 365 2.58 -4.29 27.94
N PRO A 366 2.85 -4.07 29.24
CA PRO A 366 3.95 -4.74 29.91
C PRO A 366 3.75 -6.24 29.79
N ARG A 367 4.83 -6.97 29.46
CA ARG A 367 4.86 -8.42 29.63
C ARG A 367 4.51 -8.69 31.09
N THR A 368 3.30 -9.16 31.37
CA THR A 368 3.04 -9.86 32.62
C THR A 368 3.86 -11.14 32.53
N SER A 369 5.07 -11.11 33.08
CA SER A 369 5.82 -12.33 33.31
C SER A 369 5.00 -13.18 34.27
N ALA A 370 4.38 -14.24 33.74
CA ALA A 370 3.91 -15.36 34.54
C ALA A 370 5.14 -16.10 35.08
N ALA A 371 5.75 -15.54 36.11
CA ALA A 371 6.74 -16.17 36.98
C ALA A 371 6.99 -15.21 38.16
N ASP A 372 6.09 -15.26 39.14
CA ASP A 372 6.38 -15.06 40.57
C ASP A 372 5.06 -15.02 41.33
N THR A 373 4.44 -16.19 41.46
CA THR A 373 3.51 -16.47 42.57
C THR A 373 3.91 -17.79 43.17
N ASP A 374 5.02 -17.78 43.91
CA ASP A 374 5.27 -18.74 44.98
C ASP A 374 6.39 -18.20 45.88
N ALA A 375 6.01 -17.35 46.83
CA ALA A 375 6.63 -17.23 48.16
C ALA A 375 6.12 -15.97 48.88
N ALA A 376 5.03 -16.10 49.63
CA ALA A 376 4.84 -15.40 50.91
C ALA A 376 3.44 -15.69 51.51
N SER A 377 3.22 -16.92 51.95
CA SER A 377 2.23 -17.18 53.01
C SER A 377 2.86 -18.11 54.03
N GLY A 378 3.39 -17.53 55.10
CA GLY A 378 4.07 -18.27 56.16
C GLY A 378 4.23 -17.39 57.40
N THR A 379 3.11 -17.13 58.06
CA THR A 379 3.06 -16.54 59.39
C THR A 379 3.79 -17.44 60.37
N ASN A 380 4.88 -16.94 60.95
CA ASN A 380 5.50 -17.49 62.16
C ASN A 380 4.57 -17.20 63.35
N PRO A 381 4.39 -18.15 64.28
CA PRO A 381 5.03 -17.88 65.56
C PRO A 381 5.59 -19.13 66.28
N THR A 382 6.44 -18.81 67.25
CA THR A 382 6.88 -19.60 68.41
C THR A 382 8.04 -20.57 68.21
N ALA A 383 9.19 -20.16 68.76
CA ALA A 383 10.21 -21.03 69.27
C ALA A 383 9.86 -21.40 70.72
N ASP A 384 9.84 -22.69 71.04
CA ASP A 384 10.39 -23.16 72.31
C ASP A 384 10.99 -24.56 72.15
N ARG A 385 12.13 -24.75 72.82
CA ARG A 385 12.99 -25.95 72.79
C ARG A 385 12.43 -27.03 73.70
N ALA A 386 12.56 -28.31 73.33
CA ALA A 386 13.29 -29.31 74.12
C ALA A 386 13.20 -30.74 73.55
N ALA A 387 14.32 -31.46 73.71
CA ALA A 387 14.49 -32.90 73.88
C ALA A 387 14.37 -33.86 72.67
N ALA A 388 15.55 -34.41 72.30
CA ALA A 388 15.72 -35.74 71.72
C ALA A 388 15.83 -36.79 72.86
N PRO A 389 16.15 -38.08 72.62
CA PRO A 389 15.96 -38.96 71.44
C PRO A 389 15.34 -40.33 71.84
N ALA A 390 15.16 -41.21 70.85
CA ALA A 390 15.60 -42.63 70.85
C ALA A 390 14.55 -43.65 70.40
N ASP A 391 15.10 -44.66 69.71
CA ASP A 391 14.63 -46.04 69.60
C ASP A 391 13.39 -46.31 68.72
N ASN A 392 13.30 -47.39 67.95
CA ASN A 392 14.17 -48.54 67.69
C ASN A 392 13.57 -49.28 66.46
N THR A 393 14.37 -50.16 65.85
CA THR A 393 13.95 -51.41 65.14
C THR A 393 12.79 -51.35 64.13
N SER A 394 12.94 -51.72 62.85
CA SER A 394 13.32 -53.06 62.37
C SER A 394 13.38 -53.10 60.82
N PRO A 395 14.08 -54.10 60.24
CA PRO A 395 14.29 -54.24 58.80
C PRO A 395 13.32 -55.27 58.16
N ALA A 396 13.07 -55.17 56.86
CA ALA A 396 12.97 -56.32 55.96
C ALA A 396 12.88 -55.87 54.50
N ALA A 397 13.88 -56.30 53.74
CA ALA A 397 13.88 -56.37 52.28
C ALA A 397 12.95 -57.50 51.78
N VAL A 398 12.91 -57.64 50.44
CA VAL A 398 12.53 -58.80 49.59
C VAL A 398 11.35 -58.42 48.66
N MET A 399 11.65 -58.09 47.38
CA MET A 399 11.60 -58.99 46.18
C MET A 399 10.16 -58.97 45.61
N THR A 400 9.84 -58.81 44.32
CA THR A 400 10.45 -59.22 43.04
C THR A 400 9.77 -58.45 41.89
N ASP A 401 10.53 -58.30 40.79
CA ASP A 401 10.12 -58.09 39.39
C ASP A 401 8.71 -58.55 38.96
N ARG A 402 8.04 -57.71 38.16
CA ARG A 402 7.90 -57.88 36.70
C ARG A 402 7.21 -56.70 36.03
#